data_AF-D7RVW8-F1
#
_entry.id   AF-D7RVW8-F1
#
_cell.length_a   1.000
_cell.length_b   1.000
_cell.length_c   1.000
_cell.angle_alpha   90.00
_cell.angle_beta   90.00
_cell.angle_gamma   90.00
#
_symmetry.space_group_name_H-M   'P 1'
#
loop_
_entity.id
_entity.type
_entity.pdbx_description
1 polymer ?
#
loop_
_entity_poly.entity_id
_entity_poly.type
_entity_poly.pdbx_seq_one_letter_code
_entity_poly.pdbx_strand_id
1 'polypeptide(L)'
;ISNCRLLLGSSLGGGDLSRFNQDGRIDPGRYHVDVYLNERFASRSEVSFRANPASGAVEPCLEEDFLRQRLGAKPGEKPRKSDEGAHCAFLDTRLPGSRFSLDVARLRLDLSVPQALLDLKPRGYVSPEEWDAGDSMGFVNYDTTLLS
;
A
#
# COMPACT_ATOMS: atom_id res chain seq x y z
N ILE A 1 10.09 -35.74 19.31
CA ILE A 1 10.98 -36.17 18.21
C ILE A 1 10.19 -35.99 16.92
N SER A 2 10.26 -34.82 16.30
CA SER A 2 9.47 -34.50 15.10
C SER A 2 10.24 -34.90 13.85
N ASN A 3 9.68 -35.83 13.08
CA ASN A 3 10.27 -36.34 11.84
C ASN A 3 10.04 -35.35 10.69
N CYS A 4 11.10 -34.63 10.30
CA CYS A 4 11.09 -33.73 9.15
C CYS A 4 11.60 -34.48 7.90
N ARG A 5 10.75 -35.31 7.27
CA ARG A 5 11.13 -36.11 6.09
C ARG A 5 10.13 -36.09 4.93
N LEU A 6 9.20 -35.13 4.93
CA LEU A 6 8.08 -35.09 3.99
C LEU A 6 8.26 -34.10 2.82
N LEU A 7 9.47 -33.58 2.61
CA LEU A 7 9.82 -32.84 1.41
C LEU A 7 10.78 -33.69 0.56
N LEU A 8 10.22 -34.46 -0.37
CA LEU A 8 10.97 -35.26 -1.35
C LEU A 8 11.28 -34.39 -2.57
N GLY A 9 12.29 -33.54 -2.42
CA GLY A 9 12.87 -32.72 -3.49
C GLY A 9 14.39 -32.75 -3.37
N SER A 10 15.06 -33.18 -4.42
CA SER A 10 16.49 -33.44 -4.54
C SER A 10 17.40 -32.28 -4.09
N SER A 11 18.29 -32.59 -3.13
CA SER A 11 19.61 -31.99 -2.82
C SER A 11 19.82 -30.46 -2.84
N LEU A 12 18.78 -29.64 -2.76
CA LEU A 12 18.92 -28.19 -2.64
C LEU A 12 19.05 -27.78 -1.16
N GLY A 13 20.28 -27.88 -0.64
CA GLY A 13 20.77 -27.12 0.51
C GLY A 13 20.14 -27.48 1.86
N GLY A 14 20.97 -27.61 2.89
CA GLY A 14 20.54 -27.63 4.29
C GLY A 14 19.96 -26.28 4.74
N GLY A 15 18.93 -25.79 4.04
CA GLY A 15 18.15 -24.63 4.42
C GLY A 15 17.27 -25.02 5.60
N ASP A 16 17.55 -24.39 6.73
CA ASP A 16 16.88 -24.60 8.00
C ASP A 16 15.36 -24.48 7.87
N LEU A 17 14.67 -25.62 7.76
CA LEU A 17 13.22 -25.71 7.63
C LEU A 17 12.48 -25.22 8.89
N SER A 18 13.19 -24.98 10.00
CA SER A 18 12.60 -24.44 11.22
C SER A 18 12.00 -23.04 11.01
N ARG A 19 12.51 -22.26 10.04
CA ARG A 19 12.00 -20.91 9.74
C ARG A 19 10.59 -20.90 9.13
N PHE A 20 10.19 -21.97 8.44
CA PHE A 20 8.87 -22.10 7.82
C PHE A 20 7.80 -22.63 8.78
N ASN A 21 8.21 -23.19 9.92
CA ASN A 21 7.30 -23.73 10.95
C ASN A 21 6.92 -22.70 12.03
N GLN A 22 7.17 -21.41 11.79
CA GLN A 22 6.76 -20.33 12.68
C GLN A 22 5.51 -19.66 12.12
N ASP A 23 4.42 -19.71 12.88
CA ASP A 23 3.14 -19.11 12.49
C ASP A 23 3.31 -17.62 12.16
N GLY A 24 2.81 -17.21 10.99
CA GLY A 24 2.78 -15.81 10.56
C GLY A 24 4.12 -15.21 10.13
N ARG A 25 5.19 -16.00 10.00
CA ARG A 25 6.50 -15.50 9.58
C ARG A 25 6.68 -15.57 8.06
N ILE A 26 6.96 -14.43 7.45
CA ILE A 26 7.40 -14.34 6.05
C ILE A 26 8.91 -14.10 5.99
N ASP A 27 9.57 -14.72 5.02
CA ASP A 27 10.99 -14.47 4.76
C ASP A 27 11.17 -13.13 4.02
N PRO A 28 12.29 -12.43 4.19
CA PRO A 28 12.60 -11.25 3.38
C PRO A 28 12.64 -11.60 1.89
N GLY A 29 11.99 -10.79 1.05
CA GLY A 29 11.84 -11.07 -0.37
C GLY A 29 10.80 -10.18 -1.04
N ARG A 30 10.55 -10.42 -2.34
CA ARG A 30 9.49 -9.74 -3.09
C ARG A 30 8.31 -10.69 -3.26
N TYR A 31 7.11 -10.19 -3.00
CA TYR A 31 5.88 -10.98 -3.04
C TYR A 31 4.79 -10.20 -3.76
N HIS A 32 4.07 -10.87 -4.67
CA HIS A 32 2.85 -10.34 -5.24
C HIS A 32 1.70 -10.50 -4.24
N VAL A 33 1.19 -9.40 -3.73
CA VAL A 33 0.13 -9.38 -2.71
C VAL A 33 -1.05 -8.53 -3.14
N ASP A 34 -2.22 -8.88 -2.61
CA ASP A 34 -3.39 -8.02 -2.62
C ASP A 34 -3.29 -7.02 -1.46
N VAL A 35 -3.20 -5.74 -1.78
CA VAL A 35 -3.04 -4.66 -0.81
C VAL A 35 -4.40 -4.06 -0.51
N TYR A 36 -4.74 -4.06 0.78
CA TYR A 36 -5.94 -3.44 1.33
C TYR A 36 -5.54 -2.25 2.22
N LEU A 37 -6.22 -1.13 2.06
CA LEU A 37 -6.06 0.06 2.88
C LEU A 37 -7.34 0.31 3.67
N ASN A 38 -7.25 0.27 5.00
CA ASN A 38 -8.39 0.42 5.90
C ASN A 38 -9.58 -0.45 5.43
N GLU A 39 -9.31 -1.74 5.21
CA GLU A 39 -10.24 -2.79 4.75
C GLU A 39 -10.74 -2.69 3.30
N ARG A 40 -10.32 -1.68 2.54
CA ARG A 40 -10.70 -1.50 1.13
C ARG A 40 -9.58 -1.97 0.22
N PHE A 41 -9.92 -2.72 -0.83
CA PHE A 41 -8.96 -3.11 -1.85
C PHE A 41 -8.36 -1.86 -2.51
N ALA A 42 -7.03 -1.76 -2.50
CA ALA A 42 -6.29 -0.66 -3.09
C ALA A 42 -5.65 -1.07 -4.42
N SER A 43 -4.85 -2.14 -4.41
CA SER A 43 -4.20 -2.67 -5.61
C SER A 43 -3.70 -4.09 -5.41
N ARG A 44 -3.41 -4.78 -6.53
CA ARG A 44 -2.55 -5.97 -6.56
C ARG A 44 -1.17 -5.53 -7.04
N SER A 45 -0.12 -5.78 -6.27
CA SER A 45 1.21 -5.24 -6.56
C SER A 45 2.32 -6.13 -6.00
N GLU A 46 3.52 -6.06 -6.59
CA GLU A 46 4.72 -6.65 -5.98
C GLU A 46 5.18 -5.74 -4.83
N VAL A 47 5.36 -6.31 -3.64
CA VAL A 47 5.83 -5.60 -2.44
C VAL A 47 7.10 -6.27 -1.93
N SER A 48 8.09 -5.45 -1.59
CA SER A 48 9.34 -5.90 -0.97
C SER A 48 9.17 -5.97 0.54
N PHE A 49 9.48 -7.13 1.13
CA PHE A 49 9.50 -7.37 2.56
C PHE A 49 10.95 -7.45 3.04
N ARG A 50 11.32 -6.61 4.02
CA ARG A 50 12.69 -6.50 4.53
C ARG A 50 12.69 -6.63 6.05
N ALA A 51 13.77 -7.21 6.59
CA ALA A 51 14.00 -7.17 8.02
C ALA A 51 14.24 -5.72 8.46
N ASN A 52 13.38 -5.21 9.34
CA ASN A 52 13.55 -3.90 9.93
C ASN A 52 14.60 -4.00 11.05
N PRO A 53 15.75 -3.29 10.95
CA PRO A 53 16.81 -3.38 11.95
C PRO A 53 16.39 -2.84 13.32
N ALA A 54 15.34 -2.01 13.40
CA ALA A 54 14.85 -1.46 14.66
C ALA A 54 13.93 -2.44 15.42
N SER A 55 13.07 -3.18 14.71
CA SER A 55 12.10 -4.10 15.33
C SER A 55 12.55 -5.57 15.27
N GLY A 56 13.47 -5.91 14.37
CA GLY A 56 13.86 -7.29 14.04
C GLY A 56 12.80 -8.06 13.26
N ALA A 57 11.64 -7.45 12.98
CA ALA A 57 10.54 -8.06 12.23
C ALA A 57 10.72 -7.87 10.73
N VAL A 58 10.09 -8.75 9.94
CA VAL A 58 10.01 -8.60 8.48
C VAL A 58 8.79 -7.74 8.15
N GLU A 59 9.03 -6.57 7.55
CA GLU A 59 8.02 -5.55 7.30
C GLU A 59 7.97 -5.15 5.82
N PRO A 60 6.80 -4.71 5.30
CA PRO A 60 6.71 -4.19 3.95
C PRO A 60 7.49 -2.88 3.83
N CYS A 61 8.37 -2.83 2.83
CA CYS A 61 9.10 -1.64 2.41
C CYS A 61 8.36 -1.03 1.22
N LEU A 62 7.71 0.11 1.45
CA LEU A 62 6.84 0.75 0.46
C LEU A 62 7.53 1.98 -0.13
N GLU A 63 7.50 2.09 -1.45
CA GLU A 63 8.02 3.25 -2.16
C GLU A 63 7.10 4.47 -2.00
N GLU A 64 7.67 5.66 -2.12
CA GLU A 64 6.91 6.89 -1.94
C GLU A 64 5.80 7.06 -2.98
N ASP A 65 6.07 6.68 -4.23
CA ASP A 65 5.06 6.70 -5.30
C ASP A 65 3.92 5.73 -5.02
N PHE A 66 4.22 4.54 -4.46
CA PHE A 66 3.18 3.60 -4.07
C PHE A 66 2.29 4.19 -2.96
N LEU A 67 2.89 4.78 -1.93
CA LEU A 67 2.16 5.42 -0.84
C LEU A 67 1.26 6.56 -1.35
N ARG A 68 1.78 7.44 -2.21
CA ARG A 68 1.04 8.61 -2.70
C ARG A 68 -0.01 8.22 -3.74
N GLN A 69 0.36 7.47 -4.77
CA GLN A 69 -0.48 7.25 -5.94
C GLN A 69 -1.47 6.10 -5.75
N ARG A 70 -1.08 5.03 -5.03
CA ARG A 70 -1.94 3.84 -4.85
C ARG A 70 -2.76 3.88 -3.57
N LEU A 71 -2.17 4.38 -2.48
CA LEU A 71 -2.85 4.47 -1.19
C LEU A 71 -3.46 5.85 -0.92
N GLY A 72 -3.14 6.87 -1.71
CA GLY A 72 -3.56 8.24 -1.43
C GLY A 72 -2.99 8.75 -0.10
N ALA A 73 -1.86 8.22 0.36
CA ALA A 73 -1.26 8.64 1.62
C ALA A 73 -0.45 9.92 1.44
N LYS A 74 -0.39 10.73 2.50
CA LYS A 74 0.43 11.94 2.61
C LYS A 74 1.61 11.66 3.55
N PRO A 75 2.65 10.94 3.07
CA PRO A 75 3.85 10.73 3.88
C PRO A 75 4.45 12.08 4.26
N GLY A 76 4.95 12.19 5.49
CA GLY A 76 5.53 13.44 5.98
C GLY A 76 6.71 13.92 5.12
N GLU A 77 6.90 15.24 5.04
CA GLU A 77 7.91 15.90 4.19
C GLU A 77 9.36 15.48 4.48
N LYS A 78 9.65 14.91 5.64
CA LYS A 78 11.02 14.51 5.98
C LYS A 78 11.32 13.14 5.36
N PRO A 79 12.26 13.06 4.40
CA PRO A 79 12.85 11.78 4.06
C PRO A 79 13.68 11.37 5.27
N ARG A 80 13.16 10.45 6.09
CA ARG A 80 14.07 9.65 6.91
C ARG A 80 14.81 8.78 5.91
N LYS A 81 16.06 9.16 5.62
CA LYS A 81 17.00 8.37 4.82
C LYS A 81 16.89 6.93 5.31
N SER A 82 16.32 6.05 4.49
CA SER A 82 16.63 4.64 4.60
C SER A 82 18.08 4.56 4.18
N ASP A 83 18.96 4.29 5.14
CA ASP A 83 20.30 3.84 4.82
C ASP A 83 20.19 2.68 3.82
N GLU A 84 21.05 2.69 2.81
CA GLU A 84 21.13 1.71 1.72
C GLU A 84 20.15 1.88 0.56
N GLY A 85 20.39 2.88 -0.31
CA GLY A 85 20.19 2.80 -1.78
C GLY A 85 18.83 2.40 -2.36
N ALA A 86 17.85 2.10 -1.52
CA ALA A 86 16.53 1.59 -1.86
C ALA A 86 15.53 2.70 -1.55
N HIS A 87 14.74 3.06 -2.56
CA HIS A 87 13.77 4.15 -2.54
C HIS A 87 12.48 3.79 -1.77
N CYS A 88 12.56 2.92 -0.76
CA CYS A 88 11.41 2.45 0.02
C CYS A 88 11.63 2.66 1.52
N ALA A 89 10.53 2.79 2.26
CA ALA A 89 10.55 2.97 3.70
C ALA A 89 9.49 2.11 4.38
N PHE A 90 9.74 1.77 5.65
CA PHE A 90 8.75 1.08 6.48
C PHE A 90 7.55 1.98 6.78
N LEU A 91 6.37 1.37 6.90
CA LEU A 91 5.09 2.07 6.98
C LEU A 91 5.03 3.02 8.18
N ASP A 92 5.37 2.55 9.38
CA ASP A 92 5.41 3.35 10.62
C ASP A 92 6.32 4.58 10.45
N THR A 93 7.52 4.38 9.91
CA THR A 93 8.52 5.44 9.73
C THR A 93 8.01 6.61 8.87
N ARG A 94 7.19 6.34 7.86
CA ARG A 94 6.63 7.35 6.95
C ARG A 94 5.27 7.86 7.36
N LEU A 95 4.45 7.01 7.99
CA LEU A 95 3.07 7.28 8.38
C LEU A 95 2.90 6.89 9.86
N PRO A 96 3.21 7.81 10.79
CA PRO A 96 3.16 7.52 12.22
C PRO A 96 1.79 7.01 12.67
N GLY A 97 1.79 5.98 13.51
CA GLY A 97 0.55 5.37 14.00
C GLY A 97 -0.12 4.40 13.02
N SER A 98 0.50 4.14 11.87
CA SER A 98 0.03 3.12 10.93
C SER A 98 0.46 1.72 11.36
N ARG A 99 -0.32 0.71 10.95
CA ARG A 99 -0.07 -0.71 11.23
C ARG A 99 -0.21 -1.52 9.95
N PHE A 100 0.45 -2.67 9.90
CA PHE A 100 0.27 -3.64 8.83
C PHE A 100 -0.03 -5.03 9.41
N SER A 101 -0.72 -5.84 8.63
CA SER A 101 -0.92 -7.27 8.89
C SER A 101 -0.80 -8.01 7.57
N LEU A 102 -0.06 -9.11 7.55
CA LEU A 102 0.10 -9.95 6.38
C LEU A 102 -0.51 -11.32 6.63
N ASP A 103 -1.45 -11.70 5.77
CA ASP A 103 -1.90 -13.08 5.65
C ASP A 103 -1.11 -13.76 4.53
N VAL A 104 -0.12 -14.55 4.92
CA VAL A 104 0.78 -15.25 3.99
C VAL A 104 0.04 -16.30 3.17
N ALA A 105 -0.96 -16.98 3.75
CA ALA A 105 -1.73 -18.02 3.07
C ALA A 105 -2.59 -17.45 1.93
N ARG A 106 -3.09 -16.23 2.10
CA ARG A 106 -3.88 -15.51 1.09
C ARG A 106 -3.08 -14.51 0.26
N LEU A 107 -1.79 -14.30 0.58
CA LEU A 107 -0.96 -13.22 0.03
C LEU A 107 -1.69 -11.86 0.10
N ARG A 108 -2.27 -11.57 1.26
CA ARG A 108 -3.06 -10.37 1.50
C ARG A 108 -2.37 -9.48 2.53
N LEU A 109 -2.07 -8.25 2.13
CA LEU A 109 -1.48 -7.21 2.97
C LEU A 109 -2.55 -6.20 3.37
N ASP A 110 -2.92 -6.20 4.64
CA ASP A 110 -3.83 -5.21 5.23
C ASP A 110 -3.03 -4.08 5.87
N LEU A 111 -3.26 -2.85 5.40
CA LEU A 111 -2.65 -1.62 5.88
C LEU A 111 -3.70 -0.79 6.63
N SER A 112 -3.40 -0.43 7.87
CA SER A 112 -4.21 0.48 8.67
C SER A 112 -3.49 1.82 8.78
N VAL A 113 -4.04 2.88 8.19
CA VAL A 113 -3.42 4.21 8.16
C VAL A 113 -4.39 5.25 8.75
N PRO A 114 -3.95 6.12 9.66
CA PRO A 114 -4.76 7.21 10.19
C PRO A 114 -5.33 8.10 9.07
N GLN A 115 -6.62 8.40 9.16
CA GLN A 115 -7.35 9.18 8.15
C GLN A 115 -6.76 10.60 7.93
N ALA A 116 -6.16 11.20 8.95
CA ALA A 116 -5.48 12.49 8.86
C ALA A 116 -4.23 12.48 7.94
N LEU A 117 -3.68 11.30 7.67
CA LEU A 117 -2.54 11.08 6.79
C LEU A 117 -2.96 10.58 5.39
N LEU A 118 -4.26 10.57 5.10
CA LEU A 118 -4.81 10.18 3.79
C LEU A 118 -5.36 11.40 3.06
N ASP A 119 -5.26 11.37 1.74
CA ASP A 119 -5.96 12.28 0.86
C ASP A 119 -7.40 11.82 0.67
N LEU A 120 -8.24 12.29 1.60
CA LEU A 120 -9.66 11.97 1.61
C LEU A 120 -10.36 12.80 0.55
N LYS A 121 -10.71 12.15 -0.56
CA LYS A 121 -11.66 12.70 -1.52
C LYS A 121 -13.07 12.63 -0.90
N PRO A 122 -13.76 13.76 -0.65
CA PRO A 122 -15.11 13.74 -0.11
C PRO A 122 -16.08 13.06 -1.09
N ARG A 123 -17.23 12.59 -0.59
CA ARG A 123 -18.26 12.01 -1.46
C ARG A 123 -18.71 13.06 -2.47
N GLY A 124 -18.73 12.69 -3.75
CA GLY A 124 -19.05 13.61 -4.85
C GLY A 124 -17.88 14.48 -5.33
N TYR A 125 -16.66 14.24 -4.84
CA TYR A 125 -15.47 14.92 -5.38
C TYR A 125 -15.16 14.47 -6.81
N VAL A 126 -14.93 15.44 -7.69
CA VAL A 126 -14.50 15.26 -9.09
C VAL A 126 -13.13 15.92 -9.24
N SER A 127 -12.16 15.24 -9.84
CA SER A 127 -10.81 15.79 -9.99
C SER A 127 -10.84 17.02 -10.91
N PRO A 128 -10.12 18.11 -10.63
CA PRO A 128 -9.97 19.23 -11.57
C PRO A 128 -9.42 18.81 -12.93
N GLU A 129 -8.66 17.71 -12.99
CA GLU A 129 -8.14 17.13 -14.23
C GLU A 129 -9.24 16.51 -15.10
N GLU A 130 -10.38 16.15 -14.51
CA GLU A 130 -11.56 15.62 -15.20
C GLU A 130 -12.52 16.74 -15.62
N TRP A 131 -12.22 18.00 -15.28
CA TRP A 131 -13.08 19.12 -15.65
C TRP A 131 -12.89 19.49 -17.11
N ASP A 132 -14.00 19.53 -17.83
CA ASP A 132 -14.06 20.08 -19.18
C ASP A 132 -14.55 21.53 -19.11
N ALA A 133 -13.74 22.46 -19.62
CA ALA A 133 -14.10 23.87 -19.68
C ALA A 133 -15.15 24.17 -20.76
N GLY A 134 -15.40 23.21 -21.65
CA GLY A 134 -16.20 23.38 -22.85
C GLY A 134 -15.52 24.27 -23.89
N ASP A 135 -16.20 24.46 -25.01
CA ASP A 135 -15.78 25.33 -26.09
C ASP A 135 -16.48 26.70 -26.02
N SER A 136 -15.89 27.71 -26.67
CA SER A 136 -16.47 29.06 -26.73
C SER A 136 -17.79 29.05 -27.50
N MET A 137 -18.88 29.52 -26.87
CA MET A 137 -20.21 29.61 -27.48
C MET A 137 -20.90 30.94 -27.14
N GLY A 138 -21.78 31.38 -28.04
CA GLY A 138 -22.67 32.53 -27.83
C GLY A 138 -24.08 32.07 -27.44
N PHE A 139 -24.69 32.75 -26.46
CA PHE A 139 -26.04 32.45 -25.98
C PHE A 139 -26.93 33.69 -26.04
N VAL A 140 -28.16 33.53 -26.53
CA VAL A 140 -29.21 34.56 -26.47
C VAL A 140 -30.44 33.94 -25.83
N ASN A 141 -30.90 34.52 -24.71
CA ASN A 141 -32.13 34.11 -24.03
C ASN A 141 -33.06 35.33 -23.97
N TYR A 142 -34.33 35.13 -24.31
CA TYR A 142 -35.37 36.15 -24.14
C TYR A 142 -36.53 35.56 -23.32
N ASP A 143 -37.08 36.35 -22.41
CA ASP A 143 -38.33 36.06 -21.71
C ASP A 143 -39.26 37.27 -21.89
N THR A 144 -40.47 37.04 -22.38
CA THR A 144 -41.51 38.08 -22.40
C THR A 144 -42.76 37.56 -21.71
N THR A 145 -42.94 37.98 -20.47
CA THR A 145 -44.20 37.83 -19.75
C THR A 145 -45.06 39.09 -19.99
N LEU A 146 -46.19 38.94 -20.68
CA LEU A 146 -47.17 40.00 -20.89
C LEU A 146 -48.28 39.89 -19.84
N LEU A 147 -48.36 40.85 -18.92
CA LEU A 147 -49.60 41.12 -18.17
C LEU A 147 -50.49 42.01 -19.04
N SER A 148 -51.72 41.56 -19.31
CA SER A 148 -52.78 42.40 -19.90
C SER A 148 -53.51 43.19 -18.82
#